data_AF-A0A2D4VGA6-F1
#
_entry.id   AF-A0A2D4VGA6-F1
#
_cell.length_a   1.000
_cell.length_b   1.000
_cell.length_c   1.000
_cell.angle_alpha   90.00
_cell.angle_beta   90.00
_cell.angle_gamma   90.00
#
_symmetry.space_group_name_H-M   'P 1'
#
loop_
_entity.id
_entity.type
_entity.pdbx_description
1 polymer ?
#
loop_
_entity_poly.entity_id
_entity_poly.type
_entity_poly.pdbx_seq_one_letter_code
_entity_poly.pdbx_strand_id
1 'polypeptide(L)'
;MGWRFNRETVRIESDDRNMFVECLVPHHPEVGSEFVLDMGGKKIGFRTADDWQDDTSERLSDGTKIWRFDRVGILVIRWDNETRKPVTLAKEHKFSSREEQDEVLRTFADALAVFDGNRKPDDPASIKARVEFTDRMKACIEAGELLK
;
A
#
# COMPACT_ATOMS: atom_id res chain seq x y z
N MET A 1 4.79 16.30 5.99
CA MET A 1 5.73 15.51 5.17
C MET A 1 5.14 15.46 3.77
N GLY A 2 5.87 15.86 2.74
CA GLY A 2 5.37 15.81 1.36
C GLY A 2 5.57 14.43 0.75
N TRP A 3 4.61 13.99 -0.06
CA TRP A 3 4.66 12.75 -0.85
C TRP A 3 4.55 13.07 -2.33
N ARG A 4 5.28 12.33 -3.18
CA ARG A 4 5.21 12.46 -4.63
C ARG A 4 5.26 11.11 -5.31
N PHE A 5 4.46 10.90 -6.34
CA PHE A 5 4.55 9.68 -7.14
C PHE A 5 5.64 9.80 -8.21
N ASN A 6 6.73 9.05 -8.06
CA ASN A 6 7.76 8.86 -9.07
C ASN A 6 7.34 7.76 -10.04
N ARG A 7 7.10 8.17 -11.28
CA ARG A 7 6.58 7.33 -12.36
C ARG A 7 7.63 6.40 -12.97
N GLU A 8 8.90 6.80 -12.94
CA GLU A 8 10.00 6.00 -13.50
C GLU A 8 10.24 4.76 -12.65
N THR A 9 10.21 4.95 -11.34
CA THR A 9 10.44 3.87 -10.36
C THR A 9 9.15 3.21 -9.88
N VAL A 10 7.98 3.78 -10.23
CA VAL A 10 6.65 3.34 -9.75
C VAL A 10 6.61 3.32 -8.22
N ARG A 11 7.09 4.41 -7.61
CA ARG A 11 7.17 4.59 -6.15
C ARG A 11 6.50 5.89 -5.73
N ILE A 12 5.90 5.90 -4.55
CA ILE A 12 5.54 7.13 -3.87
C ILE A 12 6.70 7.48 -2.93
N GLU A 13 7.39 8.58 -3.18
CA GLU A 13 8.57 9.01 -2.44
C GLU A 13 8.19 10.10 -1.45
N SER A 14 8.73 10.03 -0.23
CA SER A 14 8.69 11.11 0.74
C SER A 14 9.83 12.11 0.49
N ASP A 15 9.70 13.30 1.08
CA ASP A 15 10.83 14.21 1.27
C ASP A 15 11.94 13.57 2.14
N ASP A 16 11.57 12.65 3.05
CA ASP A 16 12.53 11.75 3.71
C ASP A 16 12.94 10.62 2.76
N ARG A 17 14.21 10.63 2.35
CA ARG A 17 14.76 9.64 1.40
C ARG A 17 14.72 8.20 1.91
N ASN A 18 14.53 8.00 3.21
CA ASN A 18 14.40 6.68 3.82
C ASN A 18 12.96 6.17 3.82
N MET A 19 12.00 6.94 3.31
CA MET A 19 10.58 6.59 3.29
C MET A 19 10.00 6.60 1.89
N PHE A 20 9.43 5.49 1.47
CA PHE A 20 8.73 5.37 0.21
C PHE A 20 7.72 4.23 0.22
N VAL A 21 6.75 4.27 -0.69
CA VAL A 21 5.84 3.16 -0.99
C VAL A 21 6.15 2.61 -2.37
N GLU A 22 6.42 1.32 -2.48
CA GLU A 22 6.41 0.62 -3.77
C GLU A 22 4.98 0.23 -4.15
N CYS A 23 4.54 0.65 -5.32
CA CYS A 23 3.19 0.32 -5.85
C CYS A 23 3.29 -0.84 -6.83
N LEU A 24 2.74 -2.00 -6.48
CA LEU A 24 2.87 -3.24 -7.27
C LEU A 24 1.62 -3.51 -8.14
N VAL A 25 0.88 -2.47 -8.53
CA VAL A 25 -0.45 -2.59 -9.16
C VAL A 25 -0.41 -2.67 -10.69
N PRO A 26 -1.19 -3.57 -11.33
CA PRO A 26 -1.52 -4.93 -10.91
C PRO A 26 -0.41 -5.89 -11.40
N HIS A 27 0.25 -6.60 -10.50
CA HIS A 27 1.29 -7.58 -10.87
C HIS A 27 0.78 -9.02 -10.95
N HIS A 28 -0.24 -9.36 -10.17
CA HIS A 28 -0.77 -10.71 -10.08
C HIS A 28 -2.27 -10.73 -10.39
N PRO A 29 -2.72 -11.55 -11.36
CA PRO A 29 -4.14 -11.66 -11.71
C PRO A 29 -4.94 -12.47 -10.70
N GLU A 30 -4.34 -12.89 -9.59
CA GLU A 30 -4.95 -13.77 -8.58
C GLU A 30 -5.23 -13.05 -7.26
N VAL A 31 -4.54 -11.94 -6.98
CA VAL A 31 -4.65 -11.20 -5.73
C VAL A 31 -4.97 -9.74 -5.99
N GLY A 32 -5.46 -9.04 -4.97
CA GLY A 32 -5.63 -7.60 -5.02
C GLY A 32 -4.32 -6.84 -5.22
N SER A 33 -4.43 -5.53 -5.36
CA SER A 33 -3.31 -4.60 -5.48
C SER A 33 -2.41 -4.65 -4.24
N GLU A 34 -1.11 -4.85 -4.44
CA GLU A 34 -0.12 -4.90 -3.37
C GLU A 34 0.73 -3.64 -3.31
N PHE A 35 1.11 -3.28 -2.07
CA PHE A 35 1.95 -2.14 -1.78
C PHE A 35 2.93 -2.48 -0.67
N VAL A 36 4.12 -1.89 -0.71
CA VAL A 36 5.11 -2.03 0.35
C VAL A 36 5.55 -0.66 0.81
N LEU A 37 5.26 -0.32 2.06
CA LEU A 37 5.81 0.86 2.72
C LEU A 37 7.18 0.51 3.32
N ASP A 38 8.22 1.23 2.92
CA ASP A 38 9.53 1.23 3.58
C ASP A 38 9.65 2.46 4.48
N MET A 39 9.94 2.25 5.76
CA MET A 39 10.22 3.29 6.75
C MET A 39 11.59 3.06 7.37
N GLY A 40 12.66 3.49 6.69
CA GLY A 40 14.02 3.37 7.19
C GLY A 40 14.50 1.92 7.32
N GLY A 41 14.15 1.07 6.35
CA GLY A 41 14.49 -0.35 6.32
C GLY A 41 13.42 -1.25 6.94
N LYS A 42 12.42 -0.68 7.60
CA LYS A 42 11.23 -1.40 8.06
C LYS A 42 10.21 -1.48 6.92
N LYS A 43 10.02 -2.67 6.36
CA LYS A 43 9.13 -2.90 5.21
C LYS A 43 7.83 -3.56 5.62
N ILE A 44 6.71 -2.90 5.36
CA ILE A 44 5.35 -3.36 5.69
C ILE A 44 4.55 -3.57 4.41
N GLY A 45 4.05 -4.80 4.21
CA GLY A 45 3.19 -5.14 3.09
C GLY A 45 1.72 -4.82 3.34
N PHE A 46 1.03 -4.35 2.31
CA PHE A 46 -0.41 -4.09 2.27
C PHE A 46 -1.00 -4.72 1.02
N ARG A 47 -2.24 -5.22 1.13
CA ARG A 47 -2.97 -5.77 -0.03
C ARG A 47 -4.45 -5.41 0.05
N THR A 48 -5.05 -5.09 -1.09
CA THR A 48 -6.46 -4.71 -1.16
C THR A 48 -7.40 -5.89 -0.91
N ALA A 49 -7.09 -7.07 -1.44
CA ALA A 49 -7.85 -8.30 -1.21
C ALA A 49 -7.00 -9.55 -1.44
N ASP A 50 -7.32 -10.66 -0.78
CA ASP A 50 -6.62 -11.95 -0.99
C ASP A 50 -6.89 -12.57 -2.36
N ASP A 51 -8.11 -12.41 -2.86
CA ASP A 51 -8.48 -12.68 -4.25
C ASP A 51 -8.79 -11.35 -4.93
N TRP A 52 -8.33 -11.15 -6.17
CA TRP A 52 -8.62 -9.93 -6.92
C TRP A 52 -10.12 -9.72 -7.15
N GLN A 53 -10.92 -10.79 -7.17
CA GLN A 53 -12.38 -10.71 -7.32
C GLN A 53 -13.05 -10.07 -6.11
N ASP A 54 -12.40 -10.14 -4.94
CA ASP A 54 -12.87 -9.55 -3.70
C ASP A 54 -12.34 -8.11 -3.51
N ASP A 55 -11.56 -7.58 -4.45
CA ASP A 55 -11.07 -6.19 -4.38
C ASP A 55 -12.24 -5.21 -4.57
N THR A 56 -12.63 -4.60 -3.45
CA THR A 56 -13.71 -3.61 -3.40
C THR A 56 -13.24 -2.17 -3.63
N SER A 57 -11.99 -1.96 -4.07
CA SER A 57 -11.45 -0.63 -4.35
C SER A 57 -12.13 -0.01 -5.57
N GLU A 58 -12.81 1.12 -5.41
CA GLU A 58 -13.64 1.72 -6.47
C GLU A 58 -13.15 3.10 -6.90
N ARG A 59 -13.66 3.59 -8.04
CA ARG A 59 -13.52 4.98 -8.45
C ARG A 59 -14.91 5.63 -8.41
N LEU A 60 -15.03 6.69 -7.62
CA LEU A 60 -16.25 7.47 -7.51
C LEU A 60 -16.51 8.32 -8.77
N SER A 61 -17.73 8.82 -8.91
CA SER A 61 -18.16 9.65 -10.03
C SER A 61 -17.40 10.99 -10.13
N ASP A 62 -16.86 11.49 -9.02
CA ASP A 62 -16.06 12.72 -8.97
C ASP A 62 -14.57 12.51 -9.31
N GLY A 63 -14.21 11.27 -9.71
CA GLY A 63 -12.88 10.83 -10.08
C GLY A 63 -12.05 10.25 -8.93
N THR A 64 -12.54 10.31 -7.68
CA THR A 64 -11.79 9.86 -6.50
C THR A 64 -11.60 8.34 -6.50
N LYS A 65 -10.35 7.88 -6.42
CA LYS A 65 -10.03 6.47 -6.17
C LYS A 65 -10.07 6.19 -4.66
N ILE A 66 -10.90 5.23 -4.27
CA ILE A 66 -10.88 4.65 -2.92
C ILE A 66 -10.10 3.34 -3.00
N TRP A 67 -8.98 3.27 -2.30
CA TRP A 67 -8.25 2.03 -2.09
C TRP A 67 -8.74 1.37 -0.81
N ARG A 68 -9.26 0.15 -0.91
CA ARG A 68 -9.78 -0.61 0.22
C ARG A 68 -8.83 -1.74 0.55
N PHE A 69 -8.28 -1.71 1.76
CA PHE A 69 -7.29 -2.68 2.22
C PHE A 69 -7.91 -3.71 3.15
N ASP A 70 -7.83 -4.98 2.76
CA ASP A 70 -8.23 -6.11 3.59
C ASP A 70 -7.06 -6.71 4.38
N ARG A 71 -5.80 -6.42 3.99
CA ARG A 71 -4.62 -7.03 4.61
C ARG A 71 -3.52 -6.00 4.87
N VAL A 72 -2.94 -6.09 6.07
CA VAL A 72 -1.80 -5.28 6.55
C VAL A 72 -0.75 -6.20 7.17
N GLY A 73 0.53 -5.86 7.01
CA GLY A 73 1.63 -6.60 7.62
C GLY A 73 1.89 -7.95 6.97
N ILE A 74 1.65 -8.07 5.66
CA ILE A 74 1.77 -9.33 4.92
C ILE A 74 3.15 -9.55 4.29
N LEU A 75 3.45 -10.82 4.01
CA LEU A 75 4.55 -11.22 3.13
C LEU A 75 4.26 -10.77 1.69
N VAL A 76 5.19 -10.02 1.10
CA VAL A 76 5.14 -9.62 -0.31
C VAL A 76 6.40 -10.13 -1.00
N ILE A 77 6.23 -10.94 -2.03
CA ILE A 77 7.31 -11.55 -2.81
C ILE A 77 7.12 -11.15 -4.27
N ARG A 78 8.20 -10.73 -4.92
CA ARG A 78 8.19 -10.39 -6.35
C ARG A 78 9.21 -11.22 -7.09
N TRP A 79 8.85 -11.64 -8.31
CA TRP A 79 9.82 -12.24 -9.21
C TRP A 79 10.78 -11.18 -9.75
N ASP A 80 12.08 -11.37 -9.51
CA ASP A 80 13.13 -10.56 -10.11
C ASP A 80 13.58 -11.21 -11.42
N ASN A 81 13.40 -10.47 -12.52
CA ASN A 81 13.75 -10.94 -13.86
C ASN A 81 15.26 -11.00 -14.09
N GLU A 82 16.06 -10.16 -13.42
CA GLU A 82 17.51 -10.13 -13.59
C GLU A 82 18.15 -11.35 -12.93
N THR A 83 17.80 -11.58 -11.66
CA THR A 83 18.35 -12.72 -10.90
C THR A 83 17.57 -14.02 -11.12
N ARG A 84 16.41 -13.95 -11.80
CA ARG A 84 15.47 -15.06 -12.07
C ARG A 84 15.10 -15.80 -10.78
N LYS A 85 14.83 -15.04 -9.72
CA LYS A 85 14.51 -15.56 -8.38
C LYS A 85 13.40 -14.75 -7.73
N PRO A 86 12.62 -15.37 -6.84
CA PRO A 86 11.73 -14.61 -5.97
C PRO A 86 12.54 -13.77 -4.98
N VAL A 87 12.19 -12.49 -4.86
CA VAL A 87 12.75 -11.54 -3.91
C VAL A 87 11.66 -11.13 -2.93
N THR A 88 11.94 -11.28 -1.64
CA THR A 88 11.04 -10.81 -0.58
C THR A 88 11.14 -9.29 -0.45
N LEU A 89 10.05 -8.59 -0.74
CA LEU A 89 9.95 -7.14 -0.59
C LEU A 89 9.50 -6.74 0.81
N ALA A 90 8.58 -7.49 1.43
CA ALA A 90 8.18 -7.31 2.81
C ALA A 90 7.98 -8.67 3.47
N LYS A 91 8.30 -8.78 4.77
CA LYS A 91 7.99 -9.97 5.57
C LYS A 91 6.69 -9.76 6.33
N GLU A 92 6.10 -10.85 6.81
CA GLU A 92 5.01 -10.74 7.77
C GLU A 92 5.43 -9.90 8.97
N HIS A 93 4.54 -8.99 9.38
CA HIS A 93 4.83 -8.01 10.39
C HIS A 93 3.68 -7.89 11.38
N LYS A 94 4.05 -7.96 12.66
CA LYS A 94 3.23 -7.53 13.78
C LYS A 94 3.86 -6.31 14.44
N PHE A 95 3.03 -5.33 14.74
CA PHE A 95 3.43 -4.11 15.42
C PHE A 95 3.71 -4.39 16.89
N SER A 96 4.66 -3.65 17.44
CA SER A 96 5.12 -3.78 18.81
C SER A 96 4.26 -2.97 19.79
N SER A 97 3.49 -2.00 19.28
CA SER A 97 2.53 -1.21 20.04
C SER A 97 1.41 -0.66 19.15
N ARG A 98 0.35 -0.12 19.77
CA ARG A 98 -0.73 0.58 19.04
C ARG A 98 -0.24 1.86 18.38
N GLU A 99 0.67 2.58 19.04
CA GLU A 99 1.26 3.81 18.51
C GLU A 99 2.04 3.53 17.22
N GLU A 100 2.83 2.45 17.19
CA GLU A 100 3.56 2.03 15.98
C GLU A 100 2.61 1.63 14.84
N GLN A 101 1.54 0.90 15.17
CA GLN A 101 0.50 0.53 14.21
C GLN A 101 -0.15 1.79 13.60
N ASP A 102 -0.65 2.70 14.44
CA ASP A 102 -1.39 3.88 14.00
C ASP A 102 -0.49 4.83 13.20
N GLU A 103 0.78 4.98 13.58
CA GLU A 103 1.77 5.73 12.82
C GLU A 103 1.97 5.15 11.42
N VAL A 104 2.14 3.82 11.31
CA VAL A 104 2.32 3.14 10.02
C VAL A 104 1.09 3.29 9.14
N LEU A 105 -0.10 3.04 9.68
CA LEU A 105 -1.35 3.14 8.92
C LEU A 105 -1.60 4.56 8.43
N ARG A 106 -1.38 5.58 9.28
CA ARG A 106 -1.49 6.99 8.90
C ARG A 106 -0.48 7.35 7.82
N THR A 107 0.79 6.98 8.01
CA THR A 107 1.87 7.24 7.05
C THR A 107 1.57 6.63 5.69
N PHE A 108 1.08 5.39 5.67
CA PHE A 108 0.68 4.70 4.46
C PHE A 108 -0.49 5.40 3.77
N ALA A 109 -1.52 5.80 4.52
CA ALA A 109 -2.67 6.53 3.98
C ALA A 109 -2.28 7.89 3.38
N ASP A 110 -1.43 8.64 4.09
CA ASP A 110 -0.90 9.93 3.62
C ASP A 110 -0.08 9.76 2.33
N ALA A 111 0.72 8.70 2.24
CA ALA A 111 1.47 8.38 1.03
C ALA A 111 0.53 8.04 -0.14
N LEU A 112 -0.44 7.16 0.06
CA LEU A 112 -1.34 6.73 -1.02
C LEU A 112 -2.27 7.83 -1.54
N ALA A 113 -2.45 8.93 -0.80
CA ALA A 113 -3.26 10.05 -1.23
C ALA A 113 -2.79 10.68 -2.57
N VAL A 114 -1.53 10.47 -2.95
CA VAL A 114 -0.95 10.99 -4.22
C VAL A 114 -0.93 9.95 -5.35
N PHE A 115 -1.65 8.83 -5.22
CA PHE A 115 -1.69 7.78 -6.24
C PHE A 115 -3.11 7.18 -6.40
N ASP A 116 -3.72 7.37 -7.56
CA ASP A 116 -5.07 6.87 -7.89
C ASP A 116 -5.08 5.57 -8.73
N GLY A 117 -3.91 4.96 -8.92
CA GLY A 117 -3.73 3.74 -9.71
C GLY A 117 -3.37 4.01 -11.17
N ASN A 118 -3.54 5.24 -11.65
CA ASN A 118 -3.11 5.61 -12.98
C ASN A 118 -1.62 5.99 -12.95
N ARG A 119 -0.79 5.21 -13.65
CA ARG A 119 0.65 5.51 -13.78
C ARG A 119 0.93 6.72 -14.69
N LYS A 120 -0.04 7.10 -15.52
CA LYS A 120 0.01 8.23 -16.44
C LYS A 120 -1.28 9.06 -16.28
N PRO A 121 -1.49 9.73 -15.13
CA PRO A 121 -2.65 10.58 -14.97
C PRO A 121 -2.56 11.76 -15.92
N ASP A 122 -3.69 12.12 -16.52
CA ASP A 122 -3.80 13.24 -17.46
C ASP A 122 -3.47 14.59 -16.79
N ASP A 123 -3.78 14.73 -15.49
CA ASP A 123 -3.39 15.85 -14.64
C ASP A 123 -2.94 15.36 -13.24
N PRO A 124 -1.67 15.54 -12.84
CA PRO A 124 -1.20 15.19 -11.49
C PRO A 124 -1.89 15.99 -10.36
N ALA A 125 -2.30 17.23 -10.64
CA ALA A 125 -2.95 18.08 -9.64
C ALA A 125 -4.40 17.66 -9.36
N SER A 126 -4.99 16.85 -10.25
CA SER A 126 -6.35 16.32 -10.09
C SER A 126 -6.39 14.95 -9.42
N ILE A 127 -5.25 14.41 -8.96
CA ILE A 127 -5.24 13.12 -8.27
C ILE A 127 -6.08 13.23 -7.00
N LYS A 128 -7.12 12.41 -6.95
CA LYS A 128 -7.98 12.25 -5.77
C LYS A 128 -7.91 10.79 -5.37
N ALA A 129 -7.19 10.50 -4.30
CA ALA A 129 -7.12 9.16 -3.74
C ALA A 129 -7.28 9.21 -2.22
N ARG A 130 -7.92 8.18 -1.66
CA ARG A 130 -7.95 7.96 -0.22
C ARG A 130 -7.87 6.48 0.11
N VAL A 131 -7.41 6.20 1.32
CA VAL A 131 -7.28 4.85 1.86
C VAL A 131 -8.43 4.58 2.82
N GLU A 132 -9.04 3.41 2.67
CA GLU A 132 -9.99 2.83 3.60
C GLU A 132 -9.55 1.40 3.94
N PHE A 133 -9.92 0.94 5.12
CA PHE A 133 -9.79 -0.47 5.50
C PHE A 133 -11.16 -1.14 5.43
N THR A 134 -11.20 -2.41 5.02
CA THR A 134 -12.43 -3.19 5.06
C THR A 134 -12.92 -3.34 6.50
N ASP A 135 -14.20 -3.64 6.72
CA ASP A 135 -14.73 -3.78 8.08
C ASP A 135 -14.08 -4.94 8.84
N ARG A 136 -13.72 -6.01 8.12
CA ARG A 136 -12.88 -7.09 8.65
C ARG A 136 -11.53 -6.56 9.15
N MET A 137 -10.82 -5.83 8.31
CA MET A 137 -9.50 -5.30 8.66
C MET A 137 -9.58 -4.28 9.81
N LYS A 138 -10.62 -3.43 9.85
CA LYS A 138 -10.88 -2.55 11.01
C LYS A 138 -11.07 -3.36 12.30
N ALA A 139 -11.86 -4.43 12.26
CA ALA A 139 -12.04 -5.29 13.43
C ALA A 139 -10.71 -5.90 13.92
N CYS A 140 -9.85 -6.37 13.00
CA CYS A 140 -8.52 -6.88 13.34
C CYS A 140 -7.61 -5.79 13.98
N ILE A 141 -7.65 -4.56 13.46
CA ILE A 141 -6.92 -3.39 14.00
C ILE A 141 -7.40 -3.07 15.42
N GLU A 142 -8.71 -3.01 15.63
CA GLU A 142 -9.33 -2.70 16.92
C GLU A 142 -9.01 -3.78 17.97
N ALA A 143 -9.18 -5.05 17.59
CA ALA A 143 -8.88 -6.22 18.42
C ALA A 143 -7.38 -6.36 18.74
N GLY A 144 -6.50 -5.64 18.04
CA GLY A 144 -5.05 -5.70 18.24
C GLY A 144 -4.42 -6.97 17.68
N GLU A 145 -5.06 -7.62 16.70
CA GLU A 145 -4.54 -8.86 16.09
C GLU A 145 -3.22 -8.65 15.34
N LEU A 146 -2.98 -7.42 14.89
CA LEU A 146 -1.73 -6.99 14.28
C LEU A 146 -0.62 -6.71 15.30
N LEU A 147 -0.89 -6.79 16.60
CA LEU A 147 0.11 -6.58 17.64
C LEU A 147 0.83 -7.91 17.98
N LYS A 148 2.05 -7.79 18.51
CA LYS A 148 2.87 -8.90 19.01
C LYS A 148 2.30 -9.51 20.30
#